data_AF-X0U279-F1
#
_entry.id   AF-X0U279-F1
#
_cell.length_a   1.000
_cell.length_b   1.000
_cell.length_c   1.000
_cell.angle_alpha   90.00
_cell.angle_beta   90.00
_cell.angle_gamma   90.00
#
_symmetry.space_group_name_H-M   'P 1'
#
loop_
_entity.id
_entity.type
_entity.pdbx_description
1 polymer ?
#
loop_
_entity_poly.entity_id
_entity_poly.type
_entity_poly.pdbx_seq_one_letter_code
_entity_poly.pdbx_strand_id
1 'polypeptide(L)'
;ALAHFKNVPKVRRMLQTLEDVGLGYLQLGQPAPTLSGGEAQRVKLAAELGRPSTGKTLYILDEPTTGLHFDDLRKLLNVLHRFCDMGNTVVCIEHNLDVIKTADWVIDLGPEGGQGGGDIVAEGPAEKVAANPNSHTGKILAQVLECQPRAEREVFDPRKAQIAEDVSIEDEEIGDARMPWEVDGRRWHTRQRVGRRGDKVRWEGTALEWLIDQIEAAGKRRFSPTNYKSRSTAEIKMPGTATPWFFHARTGGTWLLDANFRVPSR
;
A
#
# COMPACT_ATOMS: atom_id res chain seq x y z
N ALA A 1 13.57 15.21 2.03
CA ALA A 1 13.06 14.45 3.19
C ALA A 1 12.99 12.95 2.93
N LEU A 2 12.47 12.50 1.78
CA LEU A 2 12.37 11.08 1.42
C LEU A 2 13.68 10.29 1.55
N ALA A 3 14.79 10.83 1.01
CA ALA A 3 16.11 10.21 1.13
C ALA A 3 16.57 10.06 2.60
N HIS A 4 16.27 11.04 3.44
CA HIS A 4 16.67 11.04 4.85
C HIS A 4 15.91 9.99 5.67
N PHE A 5 14.61 9.78 5.37
CA PHE A 5 13.76 8.82 6.08
C PHE A 5 13.63 7.47 5.38
N LYS A 6 14.55 7.13 4.47
CA LYS A 6 14.51 5.89 3.69
C LYS A 6 14.34 4.64 4.55
N ASN A 7 15.04 4.59 5.69
CA ASN A 7 15.07 3.45 6.61
C ASN A 7 13.94 3.47 7.65
N VAL A 8 12.97 4.40 7.52
CA VAL A 8 11.79 4.49 8.39
C VAL A 8 10.54 4.35 7.52
N PRO A 9 10.13 3.11 7.16
CA PRO A 9 9.09 2.88 6.14
C PRO A 9 7.79 3.61 6.40
N LYS A 10 7.36 3.68 7.68
CA LYS A 10 6.14 4.37 8.08
C LYS A 10 6.18 5.86 7.75
N VAL A 11 7.32 6.52 7.99
CA VAL A 11 7.50 7.95 7.69
C VAL A 11 7.68 8.16 6.20
N ARG A 12 8.49 7.33 5.55
CA ARG A 12 8.71 7.36 4.10
C ARG A 12 7.38 7.29 3.34
N ARG A 13 6.48 6.38 3.72
CA ARG A 13 5.16 6.24 3.08
C ARG A 13 4.34 7.53 3.16
N MET A 14 4.31 8.21 4.31
CA MET A 14 3.58 9.48 4.46
C MET A 14 4.23 10.62 3.67
N LEU A 15 5.55 10.64 3.58
CA LEU A 15 6.27 11.62 2.77
C LEU A 15 6.09 11.36 1.27
N GLN A 16 5.98 10.09 0.87
CA GLN A 16 5.75 9.71 -0.51
C GLN A 16 4.38 10.18 -0.98
N THR A 17 3.34 10.08 -0.14
CA THR A 17 2.02 10.58 -0.53
C THR A 17 1.99 12.10 -0.72
N LEU A 18 2.80 12.86 0.03
CA LEU A 18 2.98 14.30 -0.18
C LEU A 18 3.70 14.61 -1.50
N GLU A 19 4.74 13.83 -1.84
CA GLU A 19 5.44 13.94 -3.12
C GLU A 19 4.49 13.62 -4.30
N ASP A 20 3.71 12.55 -4.17
CA ASP A 20 2.80 12.06 -5.21
C ASP A 20 1.70 13.09 -5.56
N VAL A 21 1.23 13.86 -4.58
CA VAL A 21 0.28 14.98 -4.81
C VAL A 21 0.96 16.26 -5.29
N GLY A 22 2.28 16.25 -5.50
CA GLY A 22 3.06 17.39 -5.99
C GLY A 22 3.51 18.37 -4.91
N LEU A 23 3.47 18.00 -3.63
CA LEU A 23 3.88 18.85 -2.50
C LEU A 23 5.31 18.60 -2.00
N GLY A 24 6.15 17.94 -2.81
CA GLY A 24 7.55 17.64 -2.45
C GLY A 24 8.41 18.87 -2.15
N TYR A 25 8.02 20.04 -2.67
CA TYR A 25 8.71 21.32 -2.45
C TYR A 25 8.39 21.98 -1.10
N LEU A 26 7.31 21.57 -0.42
CA LEU A 26 6.93 22.16 0.86
C LEU A 26 7.88 21.73 1.98
N GLN A 27 8.21 22.67 2.86
CA GLN A 27 9.03 22.38 4.02
C GLN A 27 8.18 21.73 5.11
N LEU A 28 8.70 20.65 5.71
CA LEU A 28 8.09 20.04 6.89
C LEU A 28 8.08 21.06 8.03
N GLY A 29 6.91 21.30 8.63
CA GLY A 29 6.73 22.30 9.68
C GLY A 29 6.31 23.69 9.18
N GLN A 30 6.11 23.87 7.88
CA GLN A 30 5.54 25.11 7.34
C GLN A 30 4.18 25.42 7.99
N PRO A 31 3.94 26.65 8.50
CA PRO A 31 2.69 26.98 9.16
C PRO A 31 1.48 26.87 8.22
N ALA A 32 0.42 26.19 8.68
CA ALA A 32 -0.80 25.99 7.89
C ALA A 32 -1.43 27.28 7.31
N PRO A 33 -1.43 28.44 8.00
CA PRO A 33 -1.98 29.68 7.44
C PRO A 33 -1.22 30.23 6.22
N THR A 34 0.01 29.75 5.97
CA THR A 34 0.83 30.19 4.82
C THR A 34 0.61 29.36 3.57
N LEU A 35 -0.17 28.27 3.66
CA LEU A 35 -0.49 27.44 2.52
C LEU A 35 -1.54 28.12 1.65
N SER A 36 -1.34 28.09 0.33
CA SER A 36 -2.39 28.39 -0.64
C SER A 36 -3.56 27.41 -0.49
N GLY A 37 -4.74 27.80 -0.98
CA GLY A 37 -5.92 26.92 -0.96
C GLY A 37 -5.66 25.57 -1.64
N GLY A 38 -5.00 25.58 -2.80
CA GLY A 38 -4.63 24.36 -3.53
C GLY A 38 -3.58 23.50 -2.81
N GLU A 39 -2.65 24.11 -2.06
CA GLU A 39 -1.74 23.34 -1.20
C GLU A 39 -2.49 22.70 -0.02
N ALA A 40 -3.35 23.45 0.66
CA ALA A 40 -4.14 22.93 1.78
C ALA A 40 -5.02 21.75 1.34
N GLN A 41 -5.64 21.84 0.16
CA GLN A 41 -6.42 20.76 -0.43
C GLN A 41 -5.56 19.52 -0.74
N ARG A 42 -4.39 19.71 -1.36
CA ARG A 42 -3.46 18.61 -1.66
C ARG A 42 -2.92 17.95 -0.39
N VAL A 43 -2.67 18.70 0.69
CA VAL A 43 -2.31 18.14 2.01
C VAL A 43 -3.42 17.23 2.54
N LYS A 44 -4.69 17.65 2.40
CA LYS A 44 -5.85 16.83 2.78
C LYS A 44 -5.93 15.55 1.95
N LEU A 45 -5.69 15.62 0.64
CA LEU A 45 -5.65 14.45 -0.24
C LEU A 45 -4.52 13.49 0.14
N ALA A 46 -3.31 14.00 0.39
CA ALA A 46 -2.17 13.20 0.82
C ALA A 46 -2.41 12.49 2.16
N ALA A 47 -3.15 13.13 3.08
CA ALA A 47 -3.53 12.53 4.35
C ALA A 47 -4.49 11.35 4.17
N GLU A 48 -5.44 11.44 3.22
CA GLU A 48 -6.35 10.33 2.89
C GLU A 48 -5.61 9.18 2.17
N LEU A 49 -4.66 9.48 1.27
CA LEU A 49 -3.80 8.46 0.64
C LEU A 49 -2.94 7.69 1.65
N GLY A 50 -2.52 8.36 2.73
CA GLY A 50 -1.74 7.75 3.79
C GLY A 50 -2.50 6.72 4.62
N ARG A 51 -3.84 6.71 4.55
CA ARG A 51 -4.67 5.77 5.30
C ARG A 51 -4.68 4.39 4.64
N PRO A 52 -4.75 3.30 5.42
CA PRO A 52 -4.99 1.98 4.88
C PRO A 52 -6.30 1.98 4.08
N SER A 53 -6.23 1.68 2.79
CA SER A 53 -7.44 1.58 1.97
C SER A 53 -8.20 0.30 2.29
N THR A 54 -9.51 0.42 2.45
CA THR A 54 -10.44 -0.71 2.61
C THR A 54 -10.97 -1.20 1.25
N GLY A 55 -10.68 -0.47 0.16
CA GLY A 55 -11.26 -0.70 -1.16
C GLY A 55 -12.78 -0.51 -1.20
N LYS A 56 -13.36 0.21 -0.23
CA LYS A 56 -14.81 0.40 -0.07
C LYS A 56 -15.17 1.81 0.41
N THR A 57 -14.32 2.79 0.09
CA THR A 57 -14.52 4.19 0.47
C THR A 57 -15.03 4.99 -0.73
N LEU A 58 -15.99 5.88 -0.49
CA LEU A 58 -16.45 6.86 -1.47
C LEU A 58 -15.80 8.22 -1.16
N TYR A 59 -15.04 8.74 -2.12
CA TYR A 59 -14.46 10.08 -2.08
C TYR A 59 -15.30 11.01 -2.94
N ILE A 60 -15.70 12.15 -2.36
CA ILE A 60 -16.41 13.21 -3.07
C ILE A 60 -15.52 14.44 -3.06
N LEU A 61 -15.20 14.96 -4.25
CA LEU A 61 -14.38 16.15 -4.44
C LEU A 61 -15.17 17.21 -5.19
N ASP A 62 -15.13 18.43 -4.66
CA ASP A 62 -15.76 19.59 -5.27
C ASP A 62 -14.67 20.45 -5.92
N GLU A 63 -14.71 20.56 -7.25
CA GLU A 63 -13.77 21.26 -8.13
C GLU A 63 -12.29 21.18 -7.70
N PRO A 64 -11.72 19.97 -7.56
CA PRO A 64 -10.36 19.79 -7.06
C PRO A 64 -9.26 20.35 -7.97
N THR A 65 -9.59 20.76 -9.19
CA THR A 65 -8.64 21.35 -10.12
C THR A 65 -8.54 22.88 -10.06
N THR A 66 -9.34 23.52 -9.20
CA THR A 66 -9.38 24.98 -9.09
C THR A 66 -7.99 25.55 -8.78
N GLY A 67 -7.48 26.39 -9.68
CA GLY A 67 -6.20 27.07 -9.52
C GLY A 67 -4.96 26.19 -9.69
N LEU A 68 -5.09 24.97 -10.25
CA LEU A 68 -3.95 24.11 -10.54
C LEU A 68 -3.37 24.37 -11.93
N HIS A 69 -2.03 24.35 -12.01
CA HIS A 69 -1.31 24.31 -13.28
C HIS A 69 -1.46 22.94 -13.96
N PHE A 70 -1.31 22.86 -15.28
CA PHE A 70 -1.48 21.62 -16.06
C PHE A 70 -0.63 20.44 -15.55
N ASP A 71 0.59 20.69 -15.09
CA ASP A 71 1.45 19.63 -14.56
C ASP A 71 0.94 19.08 -13.21
N ASP A 72 0.39 19.94 -12.37
CA ASP A 72 -0.18 19.55 -11.08
C ASP A 72 -1.54 18.86 -11.27
N LEU A 73 -2.30 19.25 -12.28
CA LEU A 73 -3.51 18.56 -12.71
C LEU A 73 -3.21 17.08 -13.06
N ARG A 74 -2.15 16.81 -13.82
CA ARG A 74 -1.77 15.43 -14.17
C ARG A 74 -1.39 14.62 -12.92
N LYS A 75 -0.65 15.20 -11.98
CA LYS A 75 -0.31 14.53 -10.71
C LYS A 75 -1.56 14.21 -9.89
N LEU A 76 -2.48 15.17 -9.78
CA LEU A 76 -3.75 14.97 -9.10
C LEU A 76 -4.57 13.85 -9.75
N LEU A 77 -4.71 13.85 -11.08
CA LEU A 77 -5.42 12.79 -11.81
C LEU A 77 -4.79 11.42 -11.55
N ASN A 78 -3.47 11.30 -11.58
CA ASN A 78 -2.77 10.05 -11.25
C ASN A 78 -3.11 9.56 -9.83
N VAL A 79 -3.17 10.48 -8.87
CA VAL A 79 -3.56 10.18 -7.49
C VAL A 79 -5.02 9.71 -7.40
N LEU A 80 -5.95 10.40 -8.07
CA LEU A 80 -7.37 10.03 -8.08
C LEU A 80 -7.60 8.66 -8.73
N HIS A 81 -6.93 8.37 -9.84
CA HIS A 81 -6.98 7.07 -10.48
C HIS A 81 -6.41 5.97 -9.59
N ARG A 82 -5.34 6.24 -8.82
CA ARG A 82 -4.83 5.27 -7.84
C ARG A 82 -5.85 4.94 -6.76
N PHE A 83 -6.66 5.90 -6.30
CA PHE A 83 -7.75 5.59 -5.37
C PHE A 83 -8.74 4.60 -5.98
N CYS A 84 -9.13 4.81 -7.25
CA CYS A 84 -9.99 3.90 -7.99
C CYS A 84 -9.36 2.50 -8.17
N ASP A 85 -8.08 2.43 -8.51
CA ASP A 85 -7.34 1.18 -8.70
C ASP A 85 -7.22 0.36 -7.40
N MET A 86 -7.19 1.05 -6.25
CA MET A 86 -7.25 0.43 -4.93
C MET A 86 -8.67 -0.07 -4.55
N GLY A 87 -9.65 0.04 -5.45
CA GLY A 87 -11.02 -0.41 -5.29
C GLY A 87 -11.99 0.64 -4.72
N ASN A 88 -11.53 1.87 -4.49
CA ASN A 88 -12.41 2.93 -3.99
C ASN A 88 -13.21 3.58 -5.12
N THR A 89 -14.21 4.39 -4.77
CA THR A 89 -14.97 5.19 -5.74
C THR A 89 -14.64 6.65 -5.53
N VAL A 90 -14.38 7.36 -6.62
CA VAL A 90 -14.12 8.80 -6.62
C VAL A 90 -15.19 9.48 -7.46
N VAL A 91 -15.89 10.44 -6.87
CA VAL A 91 -16.86 11.31 -7.52
C VAL A 91 -16.31 12.73 -7.47
N CYS A 92 -16.13 13.33 -8.64
CA CYS A 92 -15.64 14.69 -8.77
C CYS A 92 -16.72 15.56 -9.43
N ILE A 93 -16.96 16.73 -8.85
CA ILE A 93 -17.67 17.83 -9.51
C ILE A 93 -16.61 18.65 -10.22
N GLU A 94 -16.68 18.75 -11.54
CA GLU A 94 -15.66 19.42 -12.34
C GLU A 94 -16.26 20.08 -13.58
N HIS A 95 -15.61 21.17 -13.99
CA HIS A 95 -15.84 21.84 -15.27
C HIS A 95 -14.61 21.75 -16.18
N ASN A 96 -13.48 21.22 -15.68
CA ASN A 96 -12.27 21.06 -16.46
C ASN A 96 -12.33 19.83 -17.39
N LEU A 97 -12.31 20.08 -18.71
CA LEU A 97 -12.43 19.05 -19.74
C LEU A 97 -11.26 18.05 -19.73
N ASP A 98 -10.08 18.45 -19.25
CA ASP A 98 -8.94 17.53 -19.09
C ASP A 98 -9.18 16.47 -18.02
N VAL A 99 -10.06 16.74 -17.04
CA VAL A 99 -10.53 15.74 -16.06
C VAL A 99 -11.70 14.94 -16.61
N ILE A 100 -12.68 15.62 -17.21
CA ILE A 100 -13.90 14.98 -17.68
C ILE A 100 -13.56 13.91 -18.74
N LYS A 101 -12.59 14.18 -19.63
CA LYS A 101 -12.17 13.23 -20.67
C LYS A 101 -11.53 11.95 -20.13
N THR A 102 -10.95 11.98 -18.92
CA THR A 102 -10.27 10.81 -18.34
C THR A 102 -11.18 9.97 -17.45
N ALA A 103 -12.39 10.46 -17.14
CA ALA A 103 -13.36 9.79 -16.31
C ALA A 103 -13.89 8.50 -16.97
N ASP A 104 -14.09 7.47 -16.15
CA ASP A 104 -14.72 6.22 -16.59
C ASP A 104 -16.23 6.40 -16.84
N TRP A 105 -16.84 7.32 -16.10
CA TRP A 105 -18.27 7.63 -16.19
C TRP A 105 -18.50 9.12 -15.90
N VAL A 106 -19.35 9.75 -16.69
CA VAL A 106 -19.75 11.15 -16.59
C VAL A 106 -21.27 11.20 -16.43
N ILE A 107 -21.75 12.06 -15.54
CA ILE A 107 -23.16 12.41 -15.38
C ILE A 107 -23.25 13.92 -15.66
N ASP A 108 -23.92 14.27 -16.75
CA ASP A 108 -24.10 15.64 -17.19
C ASP A 108 -25.47 16.16 -16.73
N LEU A 109 -25.45 17.29 -16.01
CA LEU A 109 -26.63 17.93 -15.45
C LEU A 109 -26.97 19.19 -16.24
N GLY A 110 -28.26 19.46 -16.41
CA GLY A 110 -28.71 20.63 -17.15
C GLY A 110 -30.20 20.51 -17.50
N PRO A 111 -30.62 20.93 -18.71
CA PRO A 111 -29.81 21.53 -19.79
C PRO A 111 -29.31 22.94 -19.48
N GLU A 112 -29.99 23.67 -18.60
CA GLU A 112 -29.60 25.03 -18.21
C GLU A 112 -29.30 25.12 -16.70
N GLY A 113 -28.88 26.29 -16.24
CA GLY A 113 -28.76 26.59 -14.81
C GLY A 113 -30.10 27.01 -14.17
N GLY A 114 -30.16 26.96 -12.84
CA GLY A 114 -31.31 27.46 -12.07
C GLY A 114 -32.58 26.66 -12.31
N GLN A 115 -33.71 27.34 -12.59
CA GLN A 115 -35.01 26.68 -12.80
C GLN A 115 -35.11 25.88 -14.11
N GLY A 116 -34.21 26.13 -15.07
CA GLY A 116 -34.15 25.38 -16.33
C GLY A 116 -33.24 24.15 -16.27
N GLY A 117 -32.77 23.79 -15.08
CA GLY A 117 -31.87 22.65 -14.86
C GLY A 117 -32.43 21.65 -13.85
N GLY A 118 -31.55 20.74 -13.42
CA GLY A 118 -31.86 19.70 -12.43
C GLY A 118 -32.15 18.33 -13.03
N ASP A 119 -32.12 18.21 -14.35
CA ASP A 119 -32.29 16.95 -15.06
C ASP A 119 -30.95 16.36 -15.48
N ILE A 120 -30.91 15.03 -15.63
CA ILE A 120 -29.78 14.32 -16.24
C ILE A 120 -29.92 14.42 -17.76
N VAL A 121 -29.02 15.18 -18.38
CA VAL A 121 -29.03 15.39 -19.84
C VAL A 121 -28.35 14.23 -20.57
N ALA A 122 -27.26 13.72 -19.98
CA ALA A 122 -26.50 12.61 -20.52
C ALA A 122 -25.80 11.84 -19.38
N GLU A 123 -25.64 10.53 -19.56
CA GLU A 123 -24.82 9.72 -18.66
C GLU A 123 -24.10 8.59 -19.42
N GLY A 124 -22.89 8.28 -18.98
CA GLY A 124 -22.06 7.20 -19.53
C GLY A 124 -20.59 7.57 -19.65
N PRO A 125 -19.82 6.78 -20.41
CA PRO A 125 -18.44 7.13 -20.76
C PRO A 125 -18.36 8.51 -21.43
N ALA A 126 -17.21 9.18 -21.31
CA ALA A 126 -16.95 10.51 -21.86
C ALA A 126 -17.33 10.60 -23.35
N GLU A 127 -17.04 9.55 -24.12
CA GLU A 127 -17.33 9.45 -25.56
C GLU A 127 -18.84 9.40 -25.84
N LYS A 128 -19.62 8.74 -24.96
CA LYS A 128 -21.08 8.69 -25.08
C LYS A 128 -21.71 10.05 -24.77
N VAL A 129 -21.19 10.76 -23.76
CA VAL A 129 -21.64 12.12 -23.43
C VAL A 129 -21.29 13.09 -24.56
N ALA A 130 -20.09 12.97 -25.14
CA ALA A 130 -19.65 13.76 -26.29
C ALA A 130 -20.55 13.61 -27.53
N ALA A 131 -21.15 12.44 -27.73
CA ALA A 131 -22.07 12.19 -28.84
C ALA A 131 -23.49 12.77 -28.63
N ASN A 132 -23.82 13.28 -27.45
CA ASN A 132 -25.16 13.79 -27.16
C ASN A 132 -25.31 15.28 -27.57
N PRO A 133 -26.13 15.62 -28.59
CA PRO A 133 -26.27 16.99 -29.07
C PRO A 133 -26.99 17.92 -28.08
N ASN A 134 -27.71 17.37 -27.10
CA ASN A 134 -28.41 18.16 -26.09
C ASN A 134 -27.51 18.54 -24.89
N SER A 135 -26.33 17.94 -24.78
CA SER A 135 -25.37 18.19 -23.71
C SER A 135 -24.44 19.35 -24.07
N HIS A 136 -24.41 20.41 -23.24
CA HIS A 136 -23.41 21.48 -23.41
C HIS A 136 -22.00 20.96 -23.19
N THR A 137 -21.81 20.13 -22.16
CA THR A 137 -20.56 19.41 -21.88
C THR A 137 -20.13 18.57 -23.08
N GLY A 138 -21.05 17.79 -23.67
CA GLY A 138 -20.77 16.91 -24.80
C GLY A 138 -20.27 17.66 -26.03
N LYS A 139 -20.89 18.79 -26.38
CA LYS A 139 -20.48 19.63 -27.53
C LYS A 139 -19.02 20.07 -27.46
N ILE A 140 -18.55 20.47 -26.28
CA ILE A 140 -17.19 20.96 -26.09
C ILE A 140 -16.22 19.79 -25.89
N LEU A 141 -16.65 18.75 -25.16
CA LEU A 141 -15.87 17.54 -24.93
C LEU A 141 -15.53 16.80 -26.22
N ALA A 142 -16.43 16.78 -27.21
CA ALA A 142 -16.18 16.19 -28.52
C ALA A 142 -14.94 16.80 -29.20
N GLN A 143 -14.80 18.12 -29.19
CA GLN A 143 -13.65 18.82 -29.77
C GLN A 143 -12.33 18.48 -29.03
N VAL A 144 -12.41 18.32 -27.71
CA VAL A 144 -11.25 17.94 -26.89
C VAL A 144 -10.83 16.50 -27.18
N LEU A 145 -11.77 15.57 -27.30
CA LEU A 145 -11.50 14.16 -27.60
C LEU A 145 -10.94 13.96 -29.02
N GLU A 146 -11.36 14.77 -29.99
CA GLU A 146 -10.79 14.77 -31.34
C GLU A 146 -9.32 15.23 -31.34
N CYS A 147 -9.00 16.30 -30.61
CA CYS A 147 -7.64 16.82 -30.51
C CYS A 147 -6.72 15.97 -29.61
N GLN A 148 -7.29 15.41 -28.54
CA GLN A 148 -6.57 14.68 -27.49
C GLN A 148 -7.43 13.49 -27.04
N PRO A 149 -7.33 12.35 -27.74
CA PRO A 149 -8.07 11.17 -27.36
C PRO A 149 -7.67 10.70 -25.96
N ARG A 150 -8.59 9.99 -25.31
CA ARG A 150 -8.34 9.38 -24.00
C ARG A 150 -7.12 8.46 -24.11
N ALA A 151 -6.05 8.82 -23.42
CA ALA A 151 -4.83 8.02 -23.39
C ALA A 151 -5.03 6.76 -22.53
N GLU A 152 -4.43 5.65 -22.95
CA GLU A 152 -4.27 4.49 -22.08
C GLU A 152 -3.38 4.88 -20.90
N ARG A 153 -3.82 4.55 -19.69
CA ARG A 153 -3.06 4.77 -18.45
C ARG A 153 -2.51 3.47 -17.91
N GLU A 154 -1.37 3.54 -17.23
CA GLU A 154 -0.89 2.43 -16.43
C GLU A 154 -1.80 2.25 -15.21
N VAL A 155 -2.31 1.04 -15.02
CA VAL A 155 -3.16 0.69 -13.87
C VAL A 155 -2.26 0.39 -12.68
N PHE A 156 -2.47 1.09 -11.58
CA PHE A 156 -1.71 0.88 -10.36
C PHE A 156 -2.10 -0.46 -9.71
N ASP A 157 -1.16 -1.40 -9.62
CA ASP A 157 -1.38 -2.67 -8.92
C ASP A 157 -0.86 -2.57 -7.47
N PRO A 158 -1.75 -2.46 -6.47
CA PRO A 158 -1.33 -2.33 -5.08
C PRO A 158 -0.55 -3.56 -4.57
N ARG A 159 -0.75 -4.75 -5.15
CA ARG A 159 -0.02 -5.96 -4.75
C ARG A 159 1.42 -5.91 -5.23
N LYS A 160 1.65 -5.49 -6.49
CA LYS A 160 3.01 -5.29 -7.02
C LYS A 160 3.75 -4.22 -6.25
N ALA A 161 3.09 -3.10 -5.94
CA ALA A 161 3.70 -2.02 -5.16
C ALA A 161 4.13 -2.49 -3.75
N GLN A 162 3.31 -3.31 -3.09
CA GLN A 162 3.64 -3.86 -1.78
C GLN A 162 4.80 -4.86 -1.85
N ILE A 163 4.84 -5.72 -2.86
CA ILE A 163 5.96 -6.65 -3.09
C ILE A 163 7.25 -5.86 -3.39
N ALA A 164 7.19 -4.81 -4.20
CA ALA A 164 8.35 -3.97 -4.51
C ALA A 164 8.88 -3.23 -3.25
N GLU A 165 7.99 -2.76 -2.38
CA GLU A 165 8.40 -2.19 -1.08
C GLU A 165 9.10 -3.23 -0.20
N ASP A 166 8.52 -4.43 -0.08
CA ASP A 166 9.10 -5.53 0.71
C ASP A 166 10.47 -5.97 0.16
N VAL A 167 10.62 -6.07 -1.16
CA VAL A 167 11.90 -6.41 -1.83
C VAL A 167 12.93 -5.28 -1.73
N SER A 168 12.50 -4.01 -1.80
CA SER A 168 13.42 -2.86 -1.69
C SER A 168 14.04 -2.68 -0.29
N ILE A 169 13.47 -3.34 0.73
CA ILE A 169 14.06 -3.43 2.06
C ILE A 169 15.18 -4.49 2.10
N GLU A 170 15.15 -5.47 1.18
CA GLU A 170 16.11 -6.58 1.14
C GLU A 170 17.36 -6.26 0.29
N ASP A 171 17.28 -5.35 -0.69
CA ASP A 171 18.32 -5.20 -1.74
C ASP A 171 19.31 -4.03 -1.59
N GLU A 172 19.32 -3.29 -0.47
CA GLU A 172 20.41 -2.34 -0.21
C GLU A 172 21.46 -2.87 0.77
N GLU A 173 22.51 -3.44 0.19
CA GLU A 173 23.86 -3.62 0.75
C GLU A 173 23.91 -4.03 2.23
N ILE A 174 23.25 -5.13 2.58
CA ILE A 174 23.80 -6.01 3.60
C ILE A 174 24.65 -6.99 2.80
N GLY A 175 25.97 -6.84 2.84
CA GLY A 175 26.89 -7.87 2.32
C GLY A 175 26.56 -9.23 2.93
N ASP A 176 27.27 -10.28 2.55
CA ASP A 176 27.09 -11.69 2.96
C ASP A 176 27.23 -11.97 4.49
N ALA A 177 27.01 -10.95 5.32
CA ALA A 177 26.82 -10.97 6.76
C ALA A 177 25.56 -11.75 7.13
N ARG A 178 25.73 -13.06 7.24
CA ARG A 178 24.78 -13.94 7.93
C ARG A 178 24.46 -13.38 9.30
N MET A 179 23.17 -13.30 9.61
CA MET A 179 22.73 -12.77 10.90
C MET A 179 23.19 -13.69 12.03
N PRO A 180 23.38 -13.19 13.28
CA PRO A 180 23.84 -14.02 14.39
C PRO A 180 23.02 -15.29 14.62
N TRP A 181 21.71 -15.26 14.36
CA TRP A 181 20.84 -16.44 14.45
C TRP A 181 21.01 -17.44 13.31
N GLU A 182 21.47 -17.01 12.13
CA GLU A 182 21.79 -17.91 11.03
C GLU A 182 23.15 -18.58 11.22
N VAL A 183 24.09 -17.89 11.88
CA VAL A 183 25.41 -18.43 12.23
C VAL A 183 25.34 -19.36 13.43
N ASP A 184 24.71 -18.90 14.51
CA ASP A 184 24.66 -19.63 15.78
C ASP A 184 23.49 -20.62 15.86
N GLY A 185 22.49 -20.46 14.97
CA GLY A 185 21.36 -21.37 14.81
C GLY A 185 20.74 -21.75 16.14
N ARG A 186 20.81 -23.05 16.46
CA ARG A 186 20.32 -23.62 17.70
C ARG A 186 20.79 -22.85 18.94
N ARG A 187 22.06 -22.46 19.03
CA ARG A 187 22.63 -21.75 20.18
C ARG A 187 22.01 -20.37 20.37
N TRP A 188 21.69 -19.68 19.27
CA TRP A 188 20.97 -18.41 19.33
C TRP A 188 19.63 -18.59 20.03
N HIS A 189 18.82 -19.53 19.53
CA HIS A 189 17.46 -19.73 20.02
C HIS A 189 17.39 -20.29 21.45
N THR A 190 18.44 -20.96 21.94
CA THR A 190 18.42 -21.65 23.23
C THR A 190 19.26 -20.95 24.30
N ARG A 191 20.24 -20.12 23.94
CA ARG A 191 21.14 -19.48 24.91
C ARG A 191 21.30 -17.97 24.73
N GLN A 192 21.43 -17.50 23.50
CA GLN A 192 21.71 -16.09 23.19
C GLN A 192 20.47 -15.29 22.76
N ARG A 193 19.29 -15.90 22.91
CA ARG A 193 18.01 -15.34 22.48
C ARG A 193 17.71 -14.01 23.16
N VAL A 194 17.06 -13.16 22.38
CA VAL A 194 16.58 -11.84 22.78
C VAL A 194 15.12 -11.70 22.42
N GLY A 195 14.38 -10.97 23.24
CA GLY A 195 12.97 -10.66 22.98
C GLY A 195 12.80 -9.82 21.72
N ARG A 196 11.56 -9.69 21.25
CA ARG A 196 11.24 -8.93 20.02
C ARG A 196 11.77 -7.48 20.04
N ARG A 197 11.85 -6.86 21.22
CA ARG A 197 12.36 -5.49 21.41
C ARG A 197 13.82 -5.45 21.91
N GLY A 198 14.50 -6.59 21.96
CA GLY A 198 15.86 -6.71 22.52
C GLY A 198 15.92 -7.05 24.00
N ASP A 199 14.77 -7.19 24.67
CA ASP A 199 14.70 -7.49 26.10
C ASP A 199 15.29 -8.87 26.45
N LYS A 200 15.75 -9.03 27.70
CA LYS A 200 16.25 -10.30 28.21
C LYS A 200 15.11 -11.33 28.31
N VAL A 201 15.28 -12.46 27.65
CA VAL A 201 14.37 -13.61 27.73
C VAL A 201 14.61 -14.41 29.01
N ARG A 202 13.53 -14.91 29.62
CA ARG A 202 13.52 -15.55 30.94
C ARG A 202 13.00 -16.99 30.98
N TRP A 203 12.30 -17.47 29.94
CA TRP A 203 11.97 -18.90 29.85
C TRP A 203 13.23 -19.74 29.69
N GLU A 204 13.23 -21.02 30.08
CA GLU A 204 14.43 -21.87 30.09
C GLU A 204 14.80 -22.43 28.71
N GLY A 205 16.01 -22.11 28.25
CA GLY A 205 16.53 -22.52 26.94
C GLY A 205 16.57 -24.03 26.70
N THR A 206 16.80 -24.79 27.77
CA THR A 206 16.87 -26.26 27.80
C THR A 206 15.58 -26.91 27.33
N ALA A 207 14.42 -26.28 27.56
CA ALA A 207 13.14 -26.80 27.09
C ALA A 207 13.08 -26.88 25.55
N LEU A 208 13.56 -25.84 24.86
CA LEU A 208 13.64 -25.85 23.40
C LEU A 208 14.71 -26.81 22.89
N GLU A 209 15.88 -26.89 23.56
CA GLU A 209 16.91 -27.87 23.21
C GLU A 209 16.34 -29.29 23.27
N TRP A 210 15.67 -29.62 24.37
CA TRP A 210 15.07 -30.94 24.57
C TRP A 210 14.02 -31.27 23.51
N LEU A 211 13.11 -30.33 23.19
CA LEU A 211 12.09 -30.57 22.17
C LEU A 211 12.70 -30.87 20.79
N ILE A 212 13.72 -30.12 20.39
CA ILE A 212 14.40 -30.33 19.11
C ILE A 212 15.09 -31.69 19.10
N ASP A 213 15.80 -32.07 20.17
CA ASP A 213 16.43 -33.39 20.28
C ASP A 213 15.43 -34.54 20.21
N GLN A 214 14.26 -34.39 20.84
CA GLN A 214 13.21 -35.42 20.77
C GLN A 214 12.66 -35.56 19.34
N ILE A 215 12.44 -34.46 18.62
CA ILE A 215 11.95 -34.48 17.24
C ILE A 215 12.98 -35.11 16.31
N GLU A 216 14.25 -34.74 16.44
CA GLU A 216 15.35 -35.28 15.63
C GLU A 216 15.58 -36.77 15.92
N ALA A 217 15.52 -37.18 17.20
CA ALA A 217 15.65 -38.59 17.60
C ALA A 217 14.50 -39.46 17.09
N ALA A 218 13.25 -38.97 17.20
CA ALA A 218 12.06 -39.68 16.73
C ALA A 218 11.97 -39.73 15.19
N GLY A 219 12.62 -38.80 14.50
CA GLY A 219 12.37 -38.50 13.09
C GLY A 219 13.54 -38.74 12.15
N LYS A 220 14.44 -39.69 12.43
CA LYS A 220 15.74 -39.89 11.74
C LYS A 220 15.76 -39.84 10.19
N ARG A 221 14.61 -39.91 9.49
CA ARG A 221 14.47 -39.61 8.04
C ARG A 221 13.12 -38.97 7.66
N ARG A 222 12.32 -38.51 8.62
CA ARG A 222 10.93 -38.07 8.41
C ARG A 222 10.76 -36.55 8.49
N PHE A 223 11.69 -35.83 9.10
CA PHE A 223 11.63 -34.37 9.24
C PHE A 223 12.85 -33.71 8.59
N SER A 224 12.66 -32.51 8.06
CA SER A 224 13.76 -31.66 7.61
C SER A 224 14.58 -31.17 8.80
N PRO A 225 15.85 -30.77 8.61
CA PRO A 225 16.62 -30.10 9.65
C PRO A 225 15.92 -28.86 10.19
N THR A 226 16.19 -28.51 11.45
CA THR A 226 15.63 -27.31 12.07
C THR A 226 16.09 -26.04 11.33
N ASN A 227 15.14 -25.22 10.93
CA ASN A 227 15.35 -23.96 10.24
C ASN A 227 15.40 -22.79 11.23
N TYR A 228 16.50 -22.03 11.19
CA TYR A 228 16.77 -20.87 12.05
C TYR A 228 16.91 -19.56 11.25
N LYS A 229 16.34 -19.44 10.05
CA LYS A 229 16.44 -18.22 9.23
C LYS A 229 15.83 -16.96 9.86
N SER A 230 15.07 -17.10 10.93
CA SER A 230 14.40 -16.00 11.62
C SER A 230 14.97 -15.82 13.02
N ARG A 231 15.21 -14.57 13.40
CA ARG A 231 15.72 -14.17 14.74
C ARG A 231 14.93 -14.76 15.91
N SER A 232 13.63 -15.01 15.73
CA SER A 232 12.71 -15.31 16.83
C SER A 232 11.83 -16.53 16.61
N THR A 233 12.09 -17.31 15.57
CA THR A 233 11.36 -18.55 15.30
C THR A 233 12.29 -19.69 14.92
N ALA A 234 12.01 -20.88 15.43
CA ALA A 234 12.66 -22.12 15.03
C ALA A 234 11.60 -23.07 14.49
N GLU A 235 11.83 -23.62 13.30
CA GLU A 235 10.83 -24.39 12.57
C GLU A 235 11.39 -25.71 12.05
N ILE A 236 10.56 -26.76 12.07
CA ILE A 236 10.88 -28.06 11.48
C ILE A 236 9.75 -28.43 10.52
N LYS A 237 10.13 -28.77 9.27
CA LYS A 237 9.18 -29.16 8.21
C LYS A 237 9.11 -30.67 8.07
N MET A 238 7.99 -31.15 7.52
CA MET A 238 7.89 -32.52 7.01
C MET A 238 8.12 -32.49 5.50
N PRO A 239 9.08 -33.26 4.94
CA PRO A 239 9.32 -33.33 3.51
C PRO A 239 8.07 -33.83 2.77
N GLY A 240 7.77 -33.26 1.59
CA GLY A 240 6.69 -33.73 0.72
C GLY A 240 5.28 -33.26 1.08
N THR A 241 5.11 -32.39 2.09
CA THR A 241 3.80 -31.78 2.39
C THR A 241 3.74 -30.30 1.98
N ALA A 242 2.60 -29.87 1.45
CA ALA A 242 2.31 -28.45 1.19
C ALA A 242 2.16 -27.61 2.47
N THR A 243 2.12 -28.26 3.63
CA THR A 243 2.01 -27.61 4.94
C THR A 243 3.32 -26.90 5.31
N PRO A 244 3.28 -25.66 5.84
CA PRO A 244 4.48 -24.85 6.01
C PRO A 244 5.47 -25.38 7.07
N TRP A 245 5.00 -26.06 8.12
CA TRP A 245 5.83 -26.63 9.20
C TRP A 245 5.06 -27.71 9.99
N PHE A 246 5.80 -28.67 10.55
CA PHE A 246 5.32 -29.65 11.54
C PHE A 246 5.46 -29.10 12.97
N PHE A 247 6.60 -28.46 13.25
CA PHE A 247 6.89 -27.83 14.53
C PHE A 247 7.27 -26.37 14.30
N HIS A 248 6.71 -25.47 15.11
CA HIS A 248 7.01 -24.05 15.09
C HIS A 248 7.11 -23.52 16.52
N ALA A 249 8.30 -23.07 16.88
CA ALA A 249 8.58 -22.45 18.16
C ALA A 249 8.81 -20.94 18.02
N ARG A 250 8.09 -20.13 18.81
CA ARG A 250 8.32 -18.69 18.93
C ARG A 250 9.23 -18.42 20.12
N THR A 251 10.48 -18.07 19.84
CA THR A 251 11.54 -17.91 20.84
C THR A 251 11.71 -16.47 21.31
N GLY A 252 11.08 -15.50 20.64
CA GLY A 252 11.16 -14.07 20.98
C GLY A 252 10.22 -13.62 22.13
N GLY A 253 9.48 -14.53 22.75
CA GLY A 253 8.68 -14.24 23.94
C GLY A 253 9.56 -14.06 25.16
N THR A 254 9.29 -13.03 25.99
CA THR A 254 10.15 -12.70 27.14
C THR A 254 10.03 -13.73 28.27
N TRP A 255 8.85 -14.28 28.50
CA TRP A 255 8.56 -15.13 29.66
C TRP A 255 8.13 -16.55 29.30
N LEU A 256 7.62 -16.75 28.09
CA LEU A 256 7.08 -18.03 27.63
C LEU A 256 7.72 -18.41 26.30
N LEU A 257 7.97 -19.71 26.15
CA LEU A 257 8.26 -20.35 24.89
C LEU A 257 6.95 -20.91 24.34
N ASP A 258 6.49 -20.41 23.19
CA ASP A 258 5.35 -21.00 22.51
C ASP A 258 5.84 -22.05 21.51
N ALA A 259 5.51 -23.31 21.74
CA ALA A 259 5.85 -24.42 20.85
C ALA A 259 4.56 -25.04 20.29
N ASN A 260 4.37 -24.93 18.98
CA ASN A 260 3.20 -25.46 18.29
C ASN A 260 3.56 -26.68 17.44
N PHE A 261 2.74 -27.72 17.55
CA PHE A 261 2.83 -28.93 16.74
C PHE A 261 1.62 -29.04 15.84
N ARG A 262 1.85 -29.32 14.57
CA ARG A 262 0.79 -29.59 13.61
C ARG A 262 0.67 -31.10 13.41
N VAL A 263 -0.46 -31.64 13.84
CA VAL A 263 -0.84 -33.03 13.65
C VAL A 263 -1.91 -33.14 12.56
N PRO A 264 -1.96 -34.24 11.78
CA PRO A 264 -3.06 -34.49 10.85
C PRO A 264 -4.41 -34.46 11.58
N SER A 265 -5.44 -33.91 10.95
CA SER A 265 -6.82 -34.10 11.41
C SER A 265 -7.15 -35.60 11.33
N ARG A 266 -7.58 -36.18 12.45
CA ARG A 266 -8.12 -37.55 12.49
C ARG A 266 -9.45 -37.62 11.76
#